data_AF-A0A1X4HT62-F1
#
_entry.id   AF-A0A1X4HT62-F1
#
_cell.length_a   1.000
_cell.length_b   1.000
_cell.length_c   1.000
_cell.angle_alpha   90.00
_cell.angle_beta   90.00
_cell.angle_gamma   90.00
#
_symmetry.space_group_name_H-M   'P 1'
#
loop_
_entity.id
_entity.type
_entity.pdbx_description
1 polymer ?
#
loop_
_entity_poly.entity_id
_entity_poly.type
_entity_poly.pdbx_seq_one_letter_code
_entity_poly.pdbx_strand_id
1 'polypeptide(L)'
;PGEDGAPSLPWLRRAALRVRDAAAGSWAITLLLLADLVTVLGAGAVWLALGGDPVVVGATAAALLAFATAMLPLIARRGPDGQPPLWPPFVLVVIPLAVLAVGLPSWGTWAVLESRPVDVSHDVDLDVTAPLVNGDTVTGSLHTDDPRPQLALTFDVAPHDPAAPVCVPGTELTVTSRTGAGKDQVRTGAPGTEFVFTLGRGAGDVELSVLLHAEQGCEVDLSVTSAYLDD
;
A
#
# COMPACT_ATOMS: atom_id res chain seq x y z
N PRO A 1 9.65 -62.23 18.75
CA PRO A 1 8.77 -61.39 17.90
C PRO A 1 7.78 -60.64 18.79
N GLY A 2 8.17 -59.43 19.20
CA GLY A 2 7.39 -58.58 20.11
C GLY A 2 6.35 -57.77 19.35
N GLU A 3 5.10 -57.89 19.77
CA GLU A 3 4.06 -56.93 19.41
C GLU A 3 4.02 -55.84 20.50
N ASP A 4 4.37 -54.62 20.08
CA ASP A 4 4.34 -53.41 20.89
C ASP A 4 2.90 -53.04 21.28
N GLY A 5 2.56 -53.28 22.54
CA GLY A 5 1.33 -52.82 23.16
C GLY A 5 1.40 -51.31 23.46
N ALA A 6 0.95 -50.47 22.52
CA ALA A 6 0.76 -49.05 22.78
C ALA A 6 -0.35 -48.83 23.85
N PRO A 7 -0.08 -48.07 24.93
CA PRO A 7 -1.08 -47.80 25.96
C PRO A 7 -2.17 -46.86 25.40
N SER A 8 -3.35 -47.43 25.12
CA SER A 8 -4.53 -46.66 24.75
C SER A 8 -5.03 -45.84 25.94
N LEU A 9 -4.66 -44.56 26.01
CA LEU A 9 -5.03 -43.65 27.10
C LEU A 9 -6.55 -43.38 27.13
N PRO A 10 -7.30 -43.93 28.11
CA PRO A 10 -8.77 -43.91 28.12
C PRO A 10 -9.37 -42.53 28.45
N TRP A 11 -8.53 -41.56 28.83
CA TRP A 11 -8.94 -40.17 29.11
C TRP A 11 -9.04 -39.34 27.84
N LEU A 12 -8.13 -39.53 26.86
CA LEU A 12 -8.22 -38.91 25.53
C LEU A 12 -9.47 -39.35 24.80
N ARG A 13 -9.83 -40.63 24.93
CA ARG A 13 -11.07 -41.19 24.35
C ARG A 13 -12.32 -40.54 24.97
N ARG A 14 -12.32 -40.29 26.28
CA ARG A 14 -13.43 -39.61 26.97
C ARG A 14 -13.51 -38.11 26.66
N ALA A 15 -12.36 -37.43 26.54
CA ALA A 15 -12.31 -36.03 26.12
C ALA A 15 -12.83 -35.87 24.67
N ALA A 16 -12.37 -36.74 23.77
CA ALA A 16 -12.85 -36.78 22.38
C ALA A 16 -14.35 -37.06 22.29
N LEU A 17 -14.90 -37.94 23.14
CA LEU A 17 -16.34 -38.22 23.17
C LEU A 17 -17.16 -37.03 23.71
N ARG A 18 -16.69 -36.32 24.74
CA ARG A 18 -17.38 -35.11 25.22
C ARG A 18 -17.37 -33.96 24.21
N VAL A 19 -16.26 -33.78 23.50
CA VAL A 19 -16.18 -32.79 22.41
C VAL A 19 -17.12 -33.19 21.28
N ARG A 20 -17.20 -34.48 20.95
CA ARG A 20 -18.14 -35.01 19.96
C ARG A 20 -19.61 -34.80 20.36
N ASP A 21 -19.98 -35.04 21.61
CA ASP A 21 -21.35 -34.85 22.08
C ASP A 21 -21.73 -33.36 22.22
N ALA A 22 -20.77 -32.50 22.60
CA ALA A 22 -20.95 -31.05 22.58
C ALA A 22 -21.06 -30.49 21.14
N ALA A 23 -20.38 -31.11 20.17
CA ALA A 23 -20.43 -30.76 18.75
C ALA A 23 -21.62 -31.38 17.99
N ALA A 24 -22.37 -32.31 18.60
CA ALA A 24 -23.51 -32.97 17.98
C ALA A 24 -24.75 -32.06 17.87
N GLY A 25 -24.79 -30.94 18.59
CA GLY A 25 -25.85 -29.95 18.49
C GLY A 25 -25.63 -28.96 17.35
N SER A 26 -26.63 -28.80 16.47
CA SER A 26 -26.64 -27.79 15.39
C SER A 26 -26.31 -26.38 15.88
N TRP A 27 -26.63 -26.08 17.14
CA TRP A 27 -26.33 -24.83 17.83
C TRP A 27 -24.85 -24.41 17.82
N ALA A 28 -23.92 -25.34 18.05
CA ALA A 28 -22.49 -25.03 18.08
C ALA A 28 -21.98 -24.60 16.69
N ILE A 29 -22.49 -25.24 15.64
CA ILE A 29 -22.17 -24.93 14.24
C ILE A 29 -22.78 -23.57 13.86
N THR A 30 -24.01 -23.30 14.29
CA THR A 30 -24.66 -22.01 14.03
C THR A 30 -23.90 -20.86 14.71
N LEU A 31 -23.49 -21.03 15.97
CA LEU A 31 -22.70 -20.01 16.67
C LEU A 31 -21.34 -19.76 16.02
N LEU A 32 -20.67 -20.82 15.54
CA LEU A 32 -19.40 -20.70 14.82
C LEU A 32 -19.55 -19.94 13.50
N LEU A 33 -20.56 -20.29 12.69
CA LEU A 33 -20.88 -19.57 11.46
C LEU A 33 -21.19 -18.09 11.72
N LEU A 34 -21.90 -17.80 12.80
CA LEU A 34 -22.29 -16.44 13.16
C LEU A 34 -21.09 -15.65 13.67
N ALA A 35 -20.23 -16.26 14.49
CA ALA A 35 -18.97 -15.66 14.92
C ALA A 35 -18.08 -15.34 13.71
N ASP A 36 -17.93 -16.28 12.79
CA ASP A 36 -17.12 -16.12 11.58
C ASP A 36 -17.64 -14.99 10.69
N LEU A 37 -18.96 -14.96 10.44
CA LEU A 37 -19.62 -13.88 9.69
C LEU A 37 -19.38 -12.51 10.33
N VAL A 38 -19.45 -12.41 11.66
CA VAL A 38 -19.19 -11.16 12.40
C VAL A 38 -17.73 -10.73 12.23
N THR A 39 -16.76 -11.65 12.33
CA THR A 39 -15.35 -11.32 12.10
C THR A 39 -15.08 -10.83 10.68
N VAL A 40 -15.66 -11.49 9.66
CA VAL A 40 -15.44 -11.09 8.27
C VAL A 40 -16.09 -9.75 7.95
N LEU A 41 -17.33 -9.53 8.42
CA LEU A 41 -18.01 -8.23 8.26
C LEU A 41 -17.29 -7.13 9.03
N GLY A 42 -16.78 -7.43 10.24
CA GLY A 42 -15.99 -6.49 11.04
C GLY A 42 -14.68 -6.10 10.34
N ALA A 43 -13.95 -7.08 9.79
CA ALA A 43 -12.73 -6.84 9.03
C ALA A 43 -13.00 -6.01 7.75
N GLY A 44 -14.09 -6.30 7.04
CA GLY A 44 -14.52 -5.52 5.87
C GLY A 44 -14.88 -4.07 6.22
N ALA A 45 -15.51 -3.83 7.38
CA ALA A 45 -15.82 -2.49 7.85
C ALA A 45 -14.57 -1.67 8.21
N VAL A 46 -13.58 -2.31 8.84
CA VAL A 46 -12.27 -1.67 9.12
C VAL A 46 -11.54 -1.34 7.82
N TRP A 47 -11.56 -2.24 6.83
CA TRP A 47 -10.96 -2.01 5.51
C TRP A 47 -11.60 -0.82 4.77
N LEU A 48 -12.93 -0.70 4.80
CA LEU A 48 -13.64 0.48 4.27
C LEU A 48 -13.24 1.78 4.99
N ALA A 49 -13.08 1.74 6.31
CA ALA A 49 -12.67 2.90 7.09
C ALA A 49 -11.23 3.37 6.77
N LEU A 50 -10.39 2.48 6.26
CA LEU A 50 -9.02 2.76 5.82
C LEU A 50 -8.93 3.16 4.33
N GLY A 51 -10.06 3.45 3.67
CA GLY A 51 -10.08 3.92 2.28
C GLY A 51 -10.08 2.82 1.22
N GLY A 52 -10.33 1.57 1.61
CA GLY A 52 -10.40 0.47 0.65
C GLY A 52 -11.61 0.56 -0.30
N ASP A 53 -11.47 -0.04 -1.48
CA ASP A 53 -12.51 -0.02 -2.52
C ASP A 53 -13.83 -0.69 -2.05
N PRO A 54 -14.96 0.05 -2.01
CA PRO A 54 -16.24 -0.49 -1.58
C PRO A 54 -16.80 -1.58 -2.50
N VAL A 55 -16.41 -1.59 -3.78
CA VAL A 55 -16.83 -2.61 -4.75
C VAL A 55 -16.25 -3.97 -4.38
N VAL A 56 -14.98 -4.01 -3.98
CA VAL A 56 -14.28 -5.24 -3.58
C VAL A 56 -14.89 -5.81 -2.30
N VAL A 57 -15.17 -4.97 -1.31
CA VAL A 57 -15.80 -5.36 -0.04
C VAL A 57 -17.23 -5.85 -0.27
N GLY A 58 -18.00 -5.15 -1.12
CA GLY A 58 -19.35 -5.56 -1.49
C GLY A 58 -19.38 -6.92 -2.21
N ALA A 59 -18.47 -7.13 -3.17
CA ALA A 59 -18.38 -8.39 -3.90
C ALA A 59 -18.00 -9.57 -3.00
N THR A 60 -17.05 -9.39 -2.08
CA THR A 60 -16.65 -10.44 -1.13
C THR A 60 -17.77 -10.76 -0.13
N ALA A 61 -18.44 -9.76 0.42
CA ALA A 61 -19.58 -9.96 1.31
C ALA A 61 -20.74 -10.70 0.59
N ALA A 62 -21.05 -10.31 -0.64
CA ALA A 62 -22.09 -10.96 -1.44
C ALA A 62 -21.73 -12.43 -1.78
N ALA A 63 -20.46 -12.71 -2.10
CA ALA A 63 -19.99 -14.07 -2.37
C ALA A 63 -20.09 -14.97 -1.12
N LEU A 64 -19.72 -14.45 0.06
CA LEU A 64 -19.84 -15.18 1.32
C LEU A 64 -21.30 -15.44 1.70
N LEU A 65 -22.17 -14.45 1.52
CA LEU A 65 -23.62 -14.62 1.72
C LEU A 65 -24.21 -15.65 0.75
N ALA A 66 -23.83 -15.60 -0.53
CA ALA A 66 -24.26 -16.58 -1.54
C ALA A 66 -23.77 -17.99 -1.18
N PHE A 67 -22.54 -18.12 -0.68
CA PHE A 67 -21.99 -19.40 -0.22
C PHE A 67 -22.73 -19.93 1.03
N ALA A 68 -22.95 -19.07 2.03
CA ALA A 68 -23.67 -19.45 3.25
C ALA A 68 -25.12 -19.88 2.95
N THR A 69 -25.81 -19.14 2.07
CA THR A 69 -27.19 -19.46 1.64
C THR A 69 -27.26 -20.75 0.82
N ALA A 70 -26.26 -21.02 -0.03
CA ALA A 70 -26.16 -22.29 -0.76
C ALA A 70 -25.86 -23.49 0.16
N MET A 71 -25.15 -23.27 1.28
CA MET A 71 -24.82 -24.30 2.27
C MET A 71 -25.97 -24.64 3.22
N LEU A 72 -26.86 -23.70 3.52
CA LEU A 72 -28.04 -23.90 4.39
C LEU A 72 -28.90 -25.14 4.04
N PRO A 73 -29.30 -25.37 2.78
CA PRO A 73 -30.07 -26.57 2.41
C PRO A 73 -29.26 -27.86 2.46
N LEU A 74 -27.92 -27.80 2.33
CA LEU A 74 -27.03 -28.96 2.48
C LEU A 74 -26.88 -29.38 3.94
N ILE A 75 -26.82 -28.41 4.86
CA ILE A 75 -26.79 -28.64 6.32
C ILE A 75 -28.10 -29.26 6.81
N ALA A 76 -29.23 -28.93 6.18
CA ALA A 76 -30.54 -29.47 6.54
C ALA A 76 -30.72 -30.96 6.17
N ARG A 77 -29.90 -31.52 5.27
CA ARG A 77 -30.00 -32.93 4.86
C ARG A 77 -29.24 -33.83 5.84
N ARG A 78 -29.98 -34.57 6.67
CA ARG A 78 -29.42 -35.70 7.44
C ARG A 78 -29.07 -36.86 6.51
N GLY A 79 -27.89 -37.46 6.71
CA GLY A 79 -27.51 -38.68 6.03
C GLY A 79 -28.39 -39.88 6.42
N PRO A 80 -28.57 -40.87 5.52
CA PRO A 80 -29.50 -41.98 5.72
C PRO A 80 -29.19 -42.90 6.93
N ASP A 81 -27.95 -42.93 7.41
CA ASP A 81 -27.49 -43.90 8.41
C ASP A 81 -27.31 -43.34 9.84
N GLY A 82 -27.74 -42.11 10.12
CA GLY A 82 -27.62 -41.50 11.46
C GLY A 82 -26.18 -41.24 11.94
N GLN A 83 -25.17 -41.47 11.11
CA GLN A 83 -23.79 -41.05 11.40
C GLN A 83 -23.66 -39.54 11.26
N PRO A 84 -22.88 -38.88 12.16
CA PRO A 84 -22.60 -37.47 12.03
C PRO A 84 -21.85 -37.23 10.72
N PRO A 85 -22.33 -36.33 9.85
CA PRO A 85 -21.66 -36.04 8.59
C PRO A 85 -20.19 -35.66 8.83
N LEU A 86 -19.25 -36.14 7.99
CA LEU A 86 -17.81 -35.76 7.99
C LEU A 86 -17.56 -34.26 7.67
N TRP A 87 -18.60 -33.43 7.75
CA TRP A 87 -18.67 -32.03 7.36
C TRP A 87 -17.97 -31.03 8.31
N PRO A 88 -17.92 -31.23 9.64
CA PRO A 88 -17.24 -30.30 10.55
C PRO A 88 -15.76 -30.02 10.21
N PRO A 89 -14.91 -31.02 9.89
CA PRO A 89 -13.52 -30.75 9.55
C PRO A 89 -13.35 -30.03 8.19
N PHE A 90 -14.23 -30.27 7.22
CA PHE A 90 -14.14 -29.60 5.92
C PHE A 90 -14.44 -28.11 6.02
N VAL A 91 -15.48 -27.72 6.78
CA VAL A 91 -15.82 -26.30 7.00
C VAL A 91 -14.70 -25.59 7.77
N LEU A 92 -14.08 -26.26 8.74
CA LEU A 92 -12.92 -25.75 9.48
C LEU A 92 -11.67 -25.53 8.63
N VAL A 93 -11.54 -26.20 7.49
CA VAL A 93 -10.40 -26.02 6.57
C VAL A 93 -10.75 -25.02 5.47
N VAL A 94 -11.95 -25.12 4.87
CA VAL A 94 -12.33 -24.33 3.69
C VAL A 94 -12.41 -22.84 4.00
N ILE A 95 -12.96 -22.45 5.16
CA ILE A 95 -13.11 -21.05 5.55
C ILE A 95 -11.74 -20.35 5.73
N PRO A 96 -10.82 -20.82 6.59
CA PRO A 96 -9.53 -20.17 6.75
C PRO A 96 -8.69 -20.25 5.46
N LEU A 97 -8.85 -21.30 4.67
CA LEU A 97 -8.15 -21.42 3.38
C LEU A 97 -8.69 -20.42 2.35
N ALA A 98 -10.00 -20.13 2.35
CA ALA A 98 -10.60 -19.06 1.55
C ALA A 98 -10.16 -17.67 2.02
N VAL A 99 -10.12 -17.43 3.33
CA VAL A 99 -9.62 -16.16 3.91
C VAL A 99 -8.15 -15.95 3.57
N LEU A 100 -7.32 -16.98 3.66
CA LEU A 100 -5.91 -16.91 3.26
C LEU A 100 -5.75 -16.70 1.74
N ALA A 101 -6.55 -17.40 0.93
CA ALA A 101 -6.50 -17.30 -0.52
C ALA A 101 -6.88 -15.91 -1.05
N VAL A 102 -7.70 -15.15 -0.32
CA VAL A 102 -8.07 -13.77 -0.71
C VAL A 102 -7.24 -12.73 0.05
N GLY A 103 -7.03 -12.93 1.34
CA GLY A 103 -6.36 -11.99 2.23
C GLY A 103 -4.89 -11.80 1.91
N LEU A 104 -4.15 -12.88 1.62
CA LEU A 104 -2.74 -12.79 1.26
C LEU A 104 -2.48 -12.00 -0.03
N PRO A 105 -3.17 -12.29 -1.16
CA PRO A 105 -2.98 -11.50 -2.37
C PRO A 105 -3.47 -10.05 -2.20
N SER A 106 -4.57 -9.81 -1.47
CA SER A 106 -5.04 -8.44 -1.22
C SER A 106 -4.03 -7.63 -0.41
N TRP A 107 -3.47 -8.22 0.66
CA TRP A 107 -2.42 -7.59 1.45
C TRP A 107 -1.15 -7.36 0.64
N GLY A 108 -0.72 -8.34 -0.15
CA GLY A 108 0.45 -8.20 -1.02
C GLY A 108 0.27 -7.12 -2.08
N THR A 109 -0.92 -7.00 -2.67
CA THR A 109 -1.24 -5.95 -3.65
C THR A 109 -1.25 -4.58 -2.98
N TRP A 110 -1.86 -4.47 -1.80
CA TRP A 110 -1.87 -3.24 -1.01
C TRP A 110 -0.45 -2.80 -0.63
N ALA A 111 0.35 -3.71 -0.07
CA ALA A 111 1.74 -3.41 0.31
C ALA A 111 2.60 -2.96 -0.88
N VAL A 112 2.38 -3.53 -2.07
CA VAL A 112 3.08 -3.14 -3.31
C VAL A 112 2.59 -1.81 -3.87
N LEU A 113 1.33 -1.45 -3.66
CA LEU A 113 0.78 -0.15 -4.09
C LEU A 113 1.24 0.97 -3.15
N GLU A 114 1.25 0.71 -1.85
CA GLU A 114 1.67 1.65 -0.81
C GLU A 114 3.16 2.00 -0.89
N SER A 115 3.98 1.09 -1.41
CA SER A 115 5.42 1.28 -1.58
C SER A 115 5.80 1.90 -2.93
N ARG A 116 4.83 2.34 -3.74
CA ARG A 116 5.17 2.97 -5.02
C ARG A 116 5.55 4.43 -4.77
N PRO A 117 6.56 4.93 -5.49
CA PRO A 117 6.82 6.36 -5.50
C PRO A 117 5.57 7.11 -5.95
N VAL A 118 5.22 8.16 -5.22
CA VAL A 118 4.11 9.05 -5.59
C VAL A 118 4.66 10.10 -6.54
N ASP A 119 4.18 10.10 -7.77
CA ASP A 119 4.54 11.11 -8.76
C ASP A 119 3.85 12.43 -8.42
N VAL A 120 4.66 13.44 -8.12
CA VAL A 120 4.25 14.80 -7.77
C VAL A 120 4.79 15.82 -8.76
N SER A 121 5.19 15.38 -9.97
CA SER A 121 5.80 16.24 -10.99
C SER A 121 4.94 17.45 -11.36
N HIS A 122 3.62 17.29 -11.33
CA HIS A 122 2.65 18.34 -11.66
C HIS A 122 2.25 19.21 -10.48
N ASP A 123 2.62 18.82 -9.26
CA ASP A 123 2.28 19.53 -8.01
C ASP A 123 3.43 20.43 -7.52
N VAL A 124 4.59 20.37 -8.18
CA VAL A 124 5.70 21.29 -7.93
C VAL A 124 5.44 22.60 -8.66
N ASP A 125 5.19 23.66 -7.90
CA ASP A 125 5.10 25.03 -8.40
C ASP A 125 6.46 25.71 -8.30
N LEU A 126 6.93 26.29 -9.41
CA LEU A 126 8.18 27.06 -9.46
C LEU A 126 7.85 28.53 -9.66
N ASP A 127 8.26 29.37 -8.71
CA ASP A 127 8.18 30.83 -8.84
C ASP A 127 9.30 31.33 -9.75
N VAL A 128 9.09 31.18 -11.07
CA VAL A 128 10.05 31.54 -12.11
C VAL A 128 9.61 32.81 -12.82
N THR A 129 10.48 33.82 -12.82
CA THR A 129 10.38 34.98 -13.72
C THR A 129 11.43 34.83 -14.82
N ALA A 130 11.03 34.23 -15.94
CA ALA A 130 11.91 34.02 -17.09
C ALA A 130 12.22 35.34 -17.85
N PRO A 131 13.37 35.43 -18.56
CA PRO A 131 14.44 34.43 -18.62
C PRO A 131 15.31 34.42 -17.36
N LEU A 132 15.84 33.25 -17.01
CA LEU A 132 16.80 33.11 -15.91
C LEU A 132 18.22 33.31 -16.42
N VAL A 133 19.04 34.02 -15.65
CA VAL A 133 20.45 34.26 -15.90
C VAL A 133 21.33 33.70 -14.77
N ASN A 134 22.64 33.66 -15.01
CA ASN A 134 23.59 33.17 -14.01
C ASN A 134 23.47 33.91 -12.66
N GLY A 135 23.30 33.15 -11.58
CA GLY A 135 23.15 33.65 -10.22
C GLY A 135 21.70 33.82 -9.76
N ASP A 136 20.72 33.65 -10.66
CA ASP A 136 19.31 33.72 -10.29
C ASP A 136 18.93 32.54 -9.39
N THR A 137 18.03 32.82 -8.45
CA THR A 137 17.49 31.83 -7.53
C THR A 137 15.99 31.72 -7.71
N VAL A 138 15.52 30.52 -7.99
CA VAL A 138 14.10 30.16 -8.11
C VAL A 138 13.65 29.49 -6.83
N THR A 139 12.46 29.84 -6.36
CA THR A 139 11.83 29.14 -5.23
C THR A 139 10.83 28.14 -5.78
N GLY A 140 10.96 26.87 -5.36
CA GLY A 140 9.99 25.82 -5.66
C GLY A 140 9.18 25.49 -4.42
N SER A 141 7.89 25.23 -4.59
CA SER A 141 7.02 24.75 -3.53
C SER A 141 6.23 23.52 -3.97
N LEU A 142 5.98 22.62 -3.03
CA LEU A 142 5.20 21.40 -3.24
C LEU A 142 4.33 21.19 -2.00
N HIS A 143 3.05 20.90 -2.23
CA HIS A 143 2.13 20.44 -1.19
C HIS A 143 1.67 19.02 -1.51
N THR A 144 1.67 18.12 -0.53
CA THR A 144 1.17 16.75 -0.66
C THR A 144 0.31 16.35 0.54
N ASP A 145 -0.79 15.66 0.26
CA ASP A 145 -1.63 15.02 1.27
C ASP A 145 -1.10 13.62 1.68
N ASP A 146 -0.15 13.06 0.91
CA ASP A 146 0.53 11.79 1.19
C ASP A 146 2.03 12.03 1.45
N PRO A 147 2.42 12.42 2.68
CA PRO A 147 3.79 12.81 2.99
C PRO A 147 4.72 11.60 3.08
N ARG A 148 5.76 11.59 2.25
CA ARG A 148 6.83 10.59 2.25
C ARG A 148 8.16 11.17 2.77
N PRO A 149 9.04 10.33 3.35
CA PRO A 149 10.28 10.80 3.98
C PRO A 149 11.37 11.24 3.00
N GLN A 150 11.26 10.94 1.71
CA GLN A 150 12.23 11.31 0.67
C GLN A 150 11.55 11.96 -0.53
N LEU A 151 12.21 12.95 -1.13
CA LEU A 151 11.82 13.60 -2.38
C LEU A 151 12.97 13.51 -3.39
N ALA A 152 12.69 12.96 -4.56
CA ALA A 152 13.60 12.91 -5.70
C ALA A 152 13.07 13.84 -6.80
N LEU A 153 13.89 14.77 -7.29
CA LEU A 153 13.52 15.76 -8.30
C LEU A 153 14.53 15.75 -9.44
N THR A 154 14.06 15.92 -10.66
CA THR A 154 14.90 16.16 -11.83
C THR A 154 14.45 17.45 -12.50
N PHE A 155 15.40 18.37 -12.67
CA PHE A 155 15.18 19.63 -13.38
C PHE A 155 15.74 19.54 -14.79
N ASP A 156 15.10 20.20 -15.74
CA ASP A 156 15.63 20.44 -17.07
C ASP A 156 15.81 21.94 -17.31
N VAL A 157 16.78 22.27 -18.15
CA VAL A 157 17.15 23.63 -18.49
C VAL A 157 17.25 23.73 -20.00
N ALA A 158 16.43 24.60 -20.58
CA ALA A 158 16.40 24.86 -22.01
C ALA A 158 16.86 26.30 -22.30
N PRO A 159 17.50 26.57 -23.44
CA PRO A 159 17.73 27.95 -23.89
C PRO A 159 16.40 28.69 -24.04
N HIS A 160 16.33 29.93 -23.53
CA HIS A 160 15.12 30.75 -23.65
C HIS A 160 14.82 31.13 -25.11
N ASP A 161 15.85 31.58 -25.84
CA ASP A 161 15.78 31.81 -27.28
C ASP A 161 16.52 30.71 -28.05
N PRO A 162 15.82 29.83 -28.80
CA PRO A 162 16.45 28.79 -29.59
C PRO A 162 17.31 29.33 -30.76
N ALA A 163 17.19 30.61 -31.11
CA ALA A 163 18.03 31.27 -32.10
C ALA A 163 19.33 31.87 -31.51
N ALA A 164 19.45 31.92 -30.17
CA ALA A 164 20.63 32.39 -29.46
C ALA A 164 21.73 31.31 -29.36
N PRO A 165 22.98 31.68 -28.96
CA PRO A 165 24.05 30.71 -28.75
C PRO A 165 23.67 29.62 -27.73
N VAL A 166 24.12 28.38 -27.97
CA VAL A 166 23.77 27.23 -27.13
C VAL A 166 24.45 27.34 -25.75
N CYS A 167 23.64 27.45 -24.70
CA CYS A 167 24.09 27.62 -23.31
C CYS A 167 24.27 26.31 -22.52
N VAL A 168 23.78 25.19 -23.06
CA VAL A 168 23.86 23.85 -22.47
C VAL A 168 24.96 23.07 -23.22
N PRO A 169 25.96 22.44 -22.58
CA PRO A 169 25.93 21.80 -21.25
C PRO A 169 26.67 22.52 -20.11
N GLY A 170 26.98 23.82 -20.24
CA GLY A 170 27.74 24.57 -19.21
C GLY A 170 26.95 24.99 -17.97
N THR A 171 25.68 24.61 -17.87
CA THR A 171 24.78 24.99 -16.78
C THR A 171 24.84 23.98 -15.63
N GLU A 172 24.88 24.49 -14.40
CA GLU A 172 24.86 23.72 -13.16
C GLU A 172 23.76 24.28 -12.25
N LEU A 173 23.09 23.39 -11.52
CA LEU A 173 22.02 23.73 -10.60
C LEU A 173 22.45 23.38 -9.18
N THR A 174 22.29 24.34 -8.26
CA THR A 174 22.46 24.12 -6.83
C THR A 174 21.08 24.17 -6.16
N VAL A 175 20.56 23.03 -5.75
CA VAL A 175 19.24 22.86 -5.14
C VAL A 175 19.41 22.71 -3.63
N THR A 176 18.68 23.52 -2.86
CA THR A 176 18.70 23.50 -1.40
C THR A 176 17.30 23.27 -0.86
N SER A 177 17.12 22.26 0.00
CA SER A 177 15.85 22.09 0.73
C SER A 177 15.75 23.10 1.87
N ARG A 178 14.60 23.78 1.99
CA ARG A 178 14.32 24.72 3.09
C ARG A 178 13.43 24.13 4.17
N THR A 179 12.90 22.93 3.95
CA THR A 179 11.95 22.26 4.84
C THR A 179 12.40 20.84 5.20
N GLY A 180 11.73 20.27 6.20
CA GLY A 180 11.92 18.89 6.61
C GLY A 180 13.21 18.62 7.39
N ALA A 181 13.50 17.33 7.58
CA ALA A 181 14.67 16.82 8.30
C ALA A 181 15.99 17.11 7.57
N GLY A 182 15.96 17.21 6.25
CA GLY A 182 17.07 17.59 5.38
C GLY A 182 17.09 19.08 5.06
N LYS A 183 16.53 19.93 5.93
CA LYS A 183 16.66 21.38 5.79
C LYS A 183 18.13 21.78 5.66
N ASP A 184 18.39 22.73 4.77
CA ASP A 184 19.71 23.23 4.39
C ASP A 184 20.61 22.18 3.73
N GLN A 185 20.06 21.03 3.32
CA GLN A 185 20.77 20.07 2.47
C GLN A 185 20.94 20.68 1.08
N VAL A 186 22.20 20.86 0.69
CA VAL A 186 22.58 21.40 -0.63
C VAL A 186 23.00 20.25 -1.53
N ARG A 187 22.46 20.24 -2.75
CA ARG A 187 22.84 19.31 -3.82
C ARG A 187 23.15 20.10 -5.08
N THR A 188 24.27 19.77 -5.72
CA THR A 188 24.70 20.42 -6.94
C THR A 188 24.87 19.39 -8.04
N GLY A 189 24.39 19.70 -9.24
CA GLY A 189 24.38 18.78 -10.37
C GLY A 189 24.04 19.47 -11.68
N ALA A 190 24.24 18.77 -12.80
CA ALA A 190 23.83 19.26 -14.11
C ALA A 190 22.31 19.13 -14.30
N PRO A 191 21.69 19.90 -15.22
CA PRO A 191 20.33 19.61 -15.66
C PRO A 191 20.19 18.15 -16.12
N GLY A 192 19.05 17.55 -15.84
CA GLY A 192 18.77 16.13 -16.08
C GLY A 192 19.30 15.18 -15.02
N THR A 193 20.05 15.65 -14.01
CA THR A 193 20.44 14.81 -12.87
C THR A 193 19.34 14.78 -11.80
N GLU A 194 19.20 13.62 -11.15
CA GLU A 194 18.28 13.44 -10.04
C GLU A 194 18.86 14.02 -8.73
N PHE A 195 18.09 14.86 -8.05
CA PHE A 195 18.40 15.48 -6.77
C PHE A 195 17.52 14.86 -5.68
N VAL A 196 18.15 14.18 -4.72
CA VAL A 196 17.44 13.47 -3.64
C VAL A 196 17.61 14.21 -2.31
N PHE A 197 16.47 14.49 -1.67
CA PHE A 197 16.35 15.19 -0.39
C PHE A 197 15.60 14.37 0.65
N THR A 198 16.07 14.41 1.90
CA THR A 198 15.36 13.80 3.01
C THR A 198 14.38 14.82 3.60
N LEU A 199 13.08 14.55 3.56
CA LEU A 199 12.04 15.39 4.15
C LEU A 199 11.75 14.99 5.61
N GLY A 200 11.94 13.71 5.95
CA GLY A 200 11.51 13.17 7.24
C GLY A 200 10.01 12.87 7.26
N ARG A 201 9.53 12.21 8.33
CA ARG A 201 8.15 11.73 8.38
C ARG A 201 7.15 12.87 8.53
N GLY A 202 6.11 12.87 7.70
CA GLY A 202 4.94 13.75 7.85
C GLY A 202 5.11 15.18 7.32
N ALA A 203 6.11 15.45 6.48
CA ALA A 203 6.27 16.74 5.83
C ALA A 203 5.31 16.85 4.62
N GLY A 204 4.22 17.60 4.78
CA GLY A 204 3.24 17.86 3.70
C GLY A 204 3.61 19.06 2.82
N ASP A 205 4.32 20.04 3.39
CA ASP A 205 4.77 21.24 2.66
C ASP A 205 6.29 21.22 2.47
N VAL A 206 6.72 21.32 1.22
CA VAL A 206 8.14 21.33 0.84
C VAL A 206 8.50 22.62 0.13
N GLU A 207 9.57 23.29 0.57
CA GLU A 207 10.11 24.48 -0.08
C GLU A 207 11.56 24.20 -0.52
N LEU A 208 11.88 24.56 -1.75
CA LEU A 208 13.15 24.34 -2.41
C LEU A 208 13.69 25.67 -2.92
N SER A 209 15.00 25.82 -2.90
CA SER A 209 15.71 26.96 -3.48
C SER A 209 16.65 26.43 -4.56
N VAL A 210 16.42 26.79 -5.82
CA VAL A 210 17.24 26.38 -6.96
C VAL A 210 18.07 27.58 -7.41
N LEU A 211 19.38 27.52 -7.19
CA LEU A 211 20.33 28.50 -7.69
C LEU A 211 20.89 28.02 -9.03
N LEU A 212 20.77 28.86 -10.05
CA LEU A 212 21.27 28.60 -11.39
C LEU A 212 22.70 29.13 -11.55
N HIS A 213 23.61 28.25 -12.00
CA HIS A 213 24.94 28.61 -12.47
C HIS A 213 25.01 28.42 -13.98
N ALA A 214 25.15 29.52 -14.72
CA ALA A 214 25.20 29.51 -16.18
C ALA A 214 26.39 30.34 -16.68
N GLU A 215 26.75 30.19 -17.95
CA GLU A 215 27.75 31.05 -18.58
C GLU A 215 27.24 32.50 -18.70
N GLN A 216 28.16 33.47 -18.77
CA GLN A 216 27.76 34.87 -18.87
C GLN A 216 27.04 35.16 -20.20
N GLY A 217 25.89 35.83 -20.11
CA GLY A 217 25.05 36.15 -21.27
C GLY A 217 24.12 35.02 -21.71
N CYS A 218 24.02 33.95 -20.92
CA CYS A 218 23.05 32.88 -21.15
C CYS A 218 21.72 33.14 -20.47
N GLU A 219 20.66 33.10 -21.26
CA GLU A 219 19.26 33.17 -20.85
C GLU A 219 18.64 31.79 -21.02
N VAL A 220 18.10 31.24 -19.93
CA VAL A 220 17.54 29.88 -19.91
C VAL A 220 16.19 29.84 -19.22
N ASP A 221 15.41 28.82 -19.56
CA ASP A 221 14.18 28.45 -18.88
C ASP A 221 14.43 27.20 -18.04
N LEU A 222 13.94 27.22 -16.80
CA LEU A 222 14.01 26.10 -15.87
C LEU A 222 12.64 25.42 -15.78
N SER A 223 12.61 24.09 -15.86
CA SER A 223 11.40 23.31 -15.66
C SER A 223 11.67 22.06 -14.81
N VAL A 224 10.65 21.55 -14.15
CA VAL A 224 10.70 20.23 -13.49
C VAL A 224 10.34 19.16 -14.52
N THR A 225 11.23 18.19 -14.71
CA THR A 225 10.98 17.05 -15.60
C THR A 225 10.28 15.92 -14.86
N SER A 226 10.69 15.67 -13.63
CA SER A 226 10.09 14.64 -12.79
C SER A 226 10.26 14.95 -11.31
N ALA A 227 9.27 14.62 -10.50
CA ALA A 227 9.33 14.68 -9.05
C ALA A 227 8.60 13.47 -8.44
N TYR A 228 9.27 12.76 -7.53
CA TYR A 228 8.72 11.58 -6.87
C TYR A 228 8.95 11.63 -5.36
N LEU A 229 7.94 11.23 -4.61
CA LEU A 229 8.00 11.02 -3.17
C LEU A 229 8.16 9.53 -2.86
N ASP A 230 9.14 9.17 -2.02
CA ASP A 230 9.51 7.77 -1.71
C ASP A 230 9.82 7.56 -0.21
N ASP A 231 9.82 6.29 0.23
CA ASP A 231 9.96 5.83 1.62
C ASP A 231 11.40 5.58 2.12
#